data_AF-B9DHU7-F1
#
_entry.id   AF-B9DHU7-F1
#
_cell.length_a   1.000
_cell.length_b   1.000
_cell.length_c   1.000
_cell.angle_alpha   90.00
_cell.angle_beta   90.00
_cell.angle_gamma   90.00
#
_symmetry.space_group_name_H-M   'P 1'
#
loop_
_entity.id
_entity.type
_entity.pdbx_description
1 polymer ?
#
loop_
_entity_poly.entity_id
_entity_poly.type
_entity_poly.pdbx_seq_one_letter_code
_entity_poly.pdbx_strand_id
1 'polypeptide(L)'
;LAEGDKITLETAKLLREDYLAQNAFTPYDKFCPFYKSVWMMRNIIHFYNLANQAVERAAGMDGQKITYTLIKHRLGDLFYRLVSQKFEDPAEGEDTLVEKFKKLYDDLNAGFRALEDETR
;
A
#
# COMPACT_ATOMS: atom_id res chain seq x y z
N LEU A 1 -20.63 7.24 1.07
CA LEU A 1 -19.48 7.03 0.16
C LEU A 1 -19.45 5.56 -0.20
N ALA A 2 -19.37 5.25 -1.49
CA ALA A 2 -19.16 3.88 -1.94
C ALA A 2 -17.81 3.37 -1.41
N GLU A 3 -17.62 2.05 -1.35
CA GLU A 3 -16.37 1.47 -0.85
C GLU A 3 -15.16 1.90 -1.72
N GLY A 4 -15.34 2.01 -3.05
CA GLY A 4 -14.33 2.56 -3.95
C GLY A 4 -13.97 4.03 -3.69
N ASP A 5 -14.95 4.86 -3.29
CA ASP A 5 -14.69 6.26 -2.91
C ASP A 5 -13.79 6.31 -1.66
N LYS A 6 -14.05 5.44 -0.68
CA LYS A 6 -13.25 5.37 0.55
C LYS A 6 -11.80 4.97 0.23
N ILE A 7 -11.61 3.96 -0.64
CA ILE A 7 -10.29 3.53 -1.10
C ILE A 7 -9.57 4.67 -1.81
N THR A 8 -10.28 5.41 -2.67
CA THR A 8 -9.73 6.56 -3.39
C THR A 8 -9.28 7.66 -2.43
N LEU A 9 -10.09 8.00 -1.42
CA LEU A 9 -9.73 9.02 -0.42
C LEU A 9 -8.53 8.59 0.43
N GLU A 10 -8.44 7.33 0.84
CA GLU A 10 -7.26 6.88 1.60
C GLU A 10 -6.00 6.84 0.71
N THR A 11 -6.11 6.38 -0.53
CA THR A 11 -4.97 6.36 -1.47
C THR A 11 -4.49 7.79 -1.76
N ALA A 12 -5.41 8.74 -1.93
CA ALA A 12 -5.07 10.14 -2.06
C ALA A 12 -4.36 10.69 -0.81
N LYS A 13 -4.77 10.24 0.39
CA LYS A 13 -4.09 10.59 1.64
C LYS A 13 -2.67 10.03 1.68
N LEU A 14 -2.46 8.75 1.35
CA LEU A 14 -1.13 8.14 1.23
C LEU A 14 -0.23 8.90 0.27
N LEU A 15 -0.75 9.25 -0.91
CA LEU A 15 0.00 10.04 -1.90
C LEU A 15 0.40 11.41 -1.34
N ARG A 16 -0.52 12.12 -0.67
CA ARG A 16 -0.24 13.45 -0.12
C ARG A 16 0.75 13.41 1.04
N GLU A 17 0.59 12.49 1.98
CA GLU A 17 1.32 12.48 3.25
C GLU A 17 2.62 11.67 3.21
N ASP A 18 2.70 10.64 2.37
CA ASP A 18 3.78 9.66 2.40
C ASP A 18 4.58 9.56 1.11
N TYR A 19 4.07 10.12 0.00
CA TYR A 19 4.81 10.19 -1.26
C TYR A 19 5.23 11.63 -1.63
N LEU A 20 4.30 12.57 -1.63
CA LEU A 20 4.55 13.96 -2.06
C LEU A 20 5.20 14.81 -0.99
N ALA A 21 4.86 14.58 0.29
CA ALA A 21 5.49 15.27 1.41
C ALA A 21 6.88 14.67 1.67
N GLN A 22 7.90 15.53 1.58
CA GLN A 22 9.30 15.16 1.78
C GLN A 22 9.96 16.12 2.77
N ASN A 23 10.71 15.60 3.74
CA ASN A 23 11.40 16.41 4.74
C ASN A 23 12.90 16.53 4.43
N ALA A 24 13.30 17.68 3.87
CA ALA A 24 14.69 17.93 3.50
C ALA A 24 15.70 17.89 4.67
N PHE A 25 15.24 17.96 5.92
CA PHE A 25 16.09 17.96 7.11
C PHE A 25 16.38 16.55 7.66
N THR A 26 15.78 15.49 7.12
CA THR A 26 16.01 14.11 7.61
C THR A 26 16.97 13.34 6.71
N PRO A 27 17.80 12.42 7.27
CA PRO A 27 18.80 11.70 6.49
C PRO A 27 18.19 10.81 5.40
N TYR A 28 17.02 10.22 5.66
CA TYR A 28 16.30 9.30 4.78
C TYR A 28 15.45 9.98 3.70
N ASP A 29 15.22 11.31 3.80
CA ASP A 29 14.27 12.06 2.94
C ASP A 29 14.85 13.35 2.34
N LYS A 30 16.12 13.67 2.61
CA LYS A 30 16.82 14.83 2.02
C LYS A 30 16.97 14.75 0.50
N PHE A 31 17.07 13.53 -0.03
CA PHE A 31 17.19 13.22 -1.44
C PHE A 31 16.58 11.83 -1.66
N CYS A 32 15.57 11.74 -2.53
CA CYS A 32 14.90 10.50 -2.85
C CYS A 32 15.40 9.97 -4.22
N PRO A 33 16.20 8.90 -4.24
CA PRO A 33 16.65 8.29 -5.49
C PRO A 33 15.49 7.79 -6.34
N PHE A 34 15.71 7.70 -7.65
CA PHE A 34 14.66 7.32 -8.60
C PHE A 34 14.10 5.91 -8.35
N TYR A 35 14.94 4.94 -8.00
CA TYR A 35 14.45 3.59 -7.68
C TYR A 35 13.49 3.60 -6.48
N LYS A 36 13.79 4.39 -5.43
CA LYS A 36 12.97 4.51 -4.22
C LYS A 36 11.62 5.12 -4.57
N SER A 37 11.59 6.24 -5.29
CA SER A 37 10.32 6.88 -5.69
C SER A 37 9.47 5.99 -6.59
N VAL A 38 10.08 5.29 -7.56
CA VAL A 38 9.37 4.35 -8.44
C VAL A 38 8.73 3.21 -7.65
N TRP A 39 9.46 2.61 -6.71
CA TRP A 39 8.93 1.50 -5.89
C TRP A 39 7.87 1.95 -4.89
N MET A 40 8.02 3.11 -4.27
CA MET A 40 6.99 3.71 -3.40
C MET A 40 5.68 3.90 -4.17
N MET A 41 5.73 4.57 -5.32
CA MET A 41 4.55 4.78 -6.17
C MET A 41 3.94 3.44 -6.61
N ARG A 42 4.77 2.49 -7.04
CA ARG A 42 4.32 1.17 -7.47
C ARG A 42 3.52 0.46 -6.39
N ASN A 43 4.00 0.44 -5.15
CA ASN A 43 3.32 -0.23 -4.04
C ASN A 43 2.01 0.46 -3.64
N ILE A 44 1.97 1.81 -3.64
CA ILE A 44 0.74 2.57 -3.36
C ILE A 44 -0.34 2.27 -4.40
N ILE A 45 0.01 2.31 -5.70
CA ILE A 45 -0.95 2.03 -6.78
C ILE A 45 -1.33 0.55 -6.79
N HIS A 46 -0.42 -0.36 -6.45
CA HIS A 46 -0.71 -1.78 -6.33
C HIS A 46 -1.75 -2.05 -5.24
N PHE A 47 -1.60 -1.45 -4.06
CA PHE A 47 -2.62 -1.50 -3.00
C PHE A 47 -3.97 -0.97 -3.47
N TYR A 48 -4.00 0.19 -4.14
CA TYR A 48 -5.23 0.77 -4.68
C TYR A 48 -5.95 -0.19 -5.63
N ASN A 49 -5.21 -0.81 -6.56
CA ASN A 49 -5.78 -1.75 -7.52
C ASN A 49 -6.33 -3.00 -6.83
N LEU A 50 -5.55 -3.60 -5.92
CA LEU A 50 -5.99 -4.80 -5.18
C LEU A 50 -7.22 -4.53 -4.31
N ALA A 51 -7.25 -3.38 -3.62
CA ALA A 51 -8.37 -2.99 -2.78
C ALA A 51 -9.67 -2.81 -3.58
N ASN A 52 -9.60 -2.15 -4.74
CA ASN A 52 -10.78 -2.00 -5.60
C ASN A 52 -11.24 -3.34 -6.16
N GLN A 53 -10.32 -4.19 -6.64
CA GLN A 53 -10.66 -5.53 -7.13
C GLN A 53 -11.33 -6.39 -6.07
N ALA A 54 -10.82 -6.40 -4.83
CA ALA A 54 -11.38 -7.19 -3.74
C ALA A 54 -12.82 -6.73 -3.39
N VAL A 55 -13.04 -5.41 -3.34
CA VAL A 55 -14.38 -4.83 -3.09
C VAL A 55 -15.35 -5.11 -4.25
N GLU A 56 -14.90 -5.00 -5.50
CA GLU A 56 -15.71 -5.27 -6.69
C GLU A 56 -16.11 -6.74 -6.78
N ARG A 57 -15.16 -7.67 -6.54
CA ARG A 57 -15.43 -9.12 -6.54
C ARG A 57 -16.44 -9.50 -5.46
N ALA A 58 -16.33 -8.92 -4.27
CA ALA A 58 -17.25 -9.20 -3.16
C ALA A 58 -18.66 -8.62 -3.38
N ALA A 59 -18.85 -7.65 -4.29
CA ALA A 59 -20.17 -7.06 -4.54
C ALA A 59 -21.15 -8.00 -5.25
N GLY A 60 -20.67 -9.08 -5.89
CA GLY A 60 -21.48 -10.06 -6.62
C GLY A 60 -21.69 -11.40 -5.92
N MET A 61 -21.20 -11.57 -4.68
CA MET A 61 -21.26 -12.84 -3.94
C MET A 61 -22.22 -12.74 -2.75
N ASP A 62 -23.01 -13.78 -2.49
CA ASP A 62 -23.92 -13.88 -1.32
C ASP A 62 -23.20 -14.01 0.04
N GLY A 63 -21.86 -13.90 0.05
CA GLY A 63 -20.98 -14.03 1.21
C GLY A 63 -20.75 -12.73 1.99
N GLN A 64 -19.73 -12.74 2.87
CA GLN A 64 -19.37 -11.54 3.64
C GLN A 64 -18.82 -10.46 2.70
N LYS A 65 -19.44 -9.28 2.72
CA LYS A 65 -19.00 -8.16 1.89
C LYS A 65 -17.62 -7.67 2.33
N ILE A 66 -16.63 -7.77 1.44
CA ILE A 66 -15.33 -7.10 1.63
C ILE A 66 -15.57 -5.58 1.60
N THR A 67 -15.27 -4.92 2.70
CA THR A 67 -15.35 -3.46 2.84
C THR A 67 -13.95 -2.90 3.07
N TYR A 68 -13.77 -1.62 2.76
CA TYR A 68 -12.51 -0.93 3.01
C TYR A 68 -12.10 -0.99 4.50
N THR A 69 -13.06 -0.89 5.42
CA THR A 69 -12.81 -1.00 6.86
C THR A 69 -12.25 -2.38 7.23
N LEU A 70 -12.76 -3.45 6.62
CA LEU A 70 -12.23 -4.80 6.82
C LEU A 70 -10.80 -4.93 6.29
N ILE A 71 -10.55 -4.43 5.07
CA ILE A 71 -9.21 -4.40 4.45
C ILE A 71 -8.23 -3.69 5.40
N LYS A 72 -8.58 -2.50 5.90
CA LYS A 72 -7.73 -1.71 6.80
C LYS A 72 -7.44 -2.43 8.12
N HIS A 73 -8.43 -3.13 8.67
CA HIS A 73 -8.26 -3.88 9.91
C HIS A 73 -7.38 -5.13 9.72
N ARG A 74 -7.62 -5.90 8.66
CA ARG A 74 -6.91 -7.16 8.39
C ARG A 74 -5.51 -6.96 7.86
N LEU A 75 -5.31 -5.97 7.00
CA LEU A 75 -4.03 -5.66 6.36
C LEU A 75 -3.33 -4.46 7.03
N GLY A 76 -3.61 -4.19 8.30
CA GLY A 76 -3.08 -3.03 9.03
C GLY A 76 -1.55 -2.99 9.07
N ASP A 77 -0.88 -4.14 9.20
CA ASP A 77 0.58 -4.24 9.13
C ASP A 77 1.12 -3.85 7.74
N LEU A 78 0.52 -4.37 6.68
CA LEU A 78 0.91 -4.03 5.30
C LEU A 78 0.66 -2.55 4.99
N PHE A 79 -0.43 -2.00 5.52
CA PHE A 79 -0.74 -0.58 5.42
C PHE A 79 0.29 0.28 6.15
N TYR A 80 0.70 -0.12 7.36
CA TYR A 80 1.79 0.55 8.08
C TYR A 80 3.09 0.52 7.27
N ARG A 81 3.42 -0.62 6.66
CA ARG A 81 4.61 -0.78 5.80
C ARG A 81 4.55 0.08 4.53
N LEU A 82 3.36 0.31 3.96
CA LEU A 82 3.16 1.27 2.85
C LEU A 82 3.50 2.70 3.28
N VAL A 83 2.96 3.14 4.43
CA VAL A 83 3.23 4.47 5.00
C VAL A 83 4.72 4.63 5.34
N SER A 84 5.35 3.55 5.82
CA SER A 84 6.74 3.62 6.29
C SER A 84 7.79 3.64 5.19
N GLN A 85 7.43 3.38 3.92
CA GLN A 85 8.39 3.31 2.82
C GLN A 85 9.24 4.59 2.67
N LYS A 86 8.70 5.76 3.03
CA LYS A 86 9.43 7.03 2.95
C LYS A 86 10.60 7.11 3.95
N PHE A 87 10.53 6.37 5.06
CA PHE A 87 11.55 6.37 6.11
C PHE A 87 12.76 5.46 5.80
N GLU A 88 12.69 4.67 4.71
CA GLU A 88 13.81 3.83 4.28
C GLU A 88 15.00 4.69 3.86
N ASP A 89 16.19 4.44 4.43
CA ASP A 89 17.35 5.29 4.19
C ASP A 89 18.10 4.84 2.94
N PRO A 90 18.28 5.70 1.91
CA PRO A 90 19.10 5.38 0.74
C PRO A 90 20.53 4.89 1.07
N ALA A 91 21.06 5.23 2.25
CA ALA A 91 22.36 4.75 2.72
C ALA A 91 22.40 3.22 2.94
N GLU A 92 21.26 2.53 3.06
CA GLU A 92 21.18 1.07 3.18
C GLU A 92 21.49 0.32 1.87
N GLY A 93 21.61 1.05 0.75
CA GLY A 93 21.93 0.51 -0.56
C GLY A 93 20.69 0.16 -1.40
N GLU A 94 20.83 0.30 -2.73
CA GLU A 94 19.73 0.10 -3.67
C GLU A 94 19.16 -1.33 -3.61
N ASP A 95 20.01 -2.36 -3.68
CA ASP A 95 19.58 -3.76 -3.68
C ASP A 95 18.74 -4.11 -2.45
N THR A 96 19.23 -3.72 -1.26
CA THR A 96 18.53 -3.92 0.02
C THR A 96 17.14 -3.30 0.00
N LEU A 97 17.03 -2.03 -0.44
CA LEU A 97 15.75 -1.33 -0.46
C LEU A 97 14.80 -1.90 -1.50
N VAL A 98 15.31 -2.23 -2.69
CA VAL A 98 14.52 -2.85 -3.76
C VAL A 98 13.97 -4.20 -3.30
N GLU A 99 14.75 -5.01 -2.58
CA GLU A 99 14.29 -6.26 -1.98
C GLU A 99 13.18 -6.04 -0.95
N LYS A 100 13.33 -5.05 -0.05
CA LYS A 100 12.26 -4.68 0.91
C LYS A 100 10.98 -4.27 0.19
N PHE A 101 11.07 -3.45 -0.86
CA PHE A 101 9.91 -2.98 -1.61
C PHE A 101 9.23 -4.09 -2.42
N LYS A 102 10.01 -4.98 -3.05
CA LYS A 102 9.50 -6.18 -3.72
C LYS A 102 8.79 -7.10 -2.72
N LYS A 103 9.40 -7.31 -1.55
CA LYS A 103 8.78 -8.11 -0.49
C LYS A 103 7.43 -7.53 -0.06
N LEU A 104 7.32 -6.22 0.11
CA LEU A 104 6.04 -5.57 0.40
C LEU A 104 5.02 -5.77 -0.72
N TYR A 105 5.44 -5.66 -1.99
CA TYR A 105 4.58 -5.93 -3.14
C TYR A 105 4.01 -7.35 -3.11
N ASP A 106 4.86 -8.35 -2.84
CA ASP A 106 4.46 -9.76 -2.76
C ASP A 106 3.59 -10.05 -1.54
N ASP A 107 3.92 -9.45 -0.39
CA ASP A 107 3.14 -9.58 0.85
C ASP A 107 1.74 -8.95 0.69
N LEU A 108 1.60 -7.86 -0.09
CA LEU A 108 0.29 -7.30 -0.47
C LEU A 108 -0.52 -8.30 -1.29
N ASN A 109 0.09 -8.92 -2.31
CA ASN A 109 -0.59 -9.96 -3.09
C ASN A 109 -1.07 -11.11 -2.20
N ALA A 110 -0.21 -11.60 -1.32
CA ALA A 110 -0.54 -12.69 -0.41
C ALA A 110 -1.64 -12.29 0.60
N GLY A 111 -1.55 -11.09 1.18
CA GLY A 111 -2.52 -10.58 2.14
C GLY A 111 -3.92 -10.42 1.53
N PHE A 112 -4.02 -9.88 0.32
CA PHE A 112 -5.31 -9.76 -0.37
C PHE A 112 -5.89 -11.12 -0.78
N ARG A 113 -5.07 -12.08 -1.19
CA ARG A 113 -5.54 -13.46 -1.47
C ARG A 113 -6.09 -14.13 -0.21
N ALA A 114 -5.37 -14.04 0.90
CA ALA A 114 -5.83 -14.60 2.18
C ALA A 114 -7.14 -13.95 2.64
N LEU A 115 -7.27 -12.63 2.47
CA LEU A 115 -8.51 -11.92 2.76
C LEU A 115 -9.68 -12.43 1.89
N GLU A 116 -9.47 -12.61 0.59
CA GLU A 116 -10.50 -13.14 -0.32
C GLU A 116 -10.91 -14.57 0.08
N ASP A 117 -9.94 -15.46 0.34
CA ASP A 117 -10.18 -16.86 0.72
C ASP A 117 -10.95 -17.00 2.05
N GLU A 118 -10.68 -16.13 3.03
CA GLU A 118 -11.40 -16.13 4.32
C GLU A 118 -12.86 -15.64 4.21
N THR A 119 -13.16 -14.82 3.19
CA THR A 119 -14.48 -14.20 3.02
C THR A 119 -15.41 -14.96 2.07
N ARG A 120 -14.90 -16.03 1.46
CA ARG A 120 -15.62 -16.93 0.56
C ARG A 120 -16.40 -18.01 1.33
#